data_AF-A0A7T7ANU3-F1
#
_entry.id   AF-A0A7T7ANU3-F1
#
_cell.length_a   1.000
_cell.length_b   1.000
_cell.length_c   1.000
_cell.angle_alpha   90.00
_cell.angle_beta   90.00
_cell.angle_gamma   90.00
#
_symmetry.space_group_name_H-M   'P 1'
#
loop_
_entity.id
_entity.type
_entity.pdbx_description
1 polymer ?
#
loop_
_entity_poly.entity_id
_entity_poly.type
_entity_poly.pdbx_seq_one_letter_code
_entity_poly.pdbx_strand_id
1 'polypeptide(L)'
;MDIDKEIEKAKKMSIPQIFESEGEEGFRKIEKELTHKFSRKTGVVISTGGGVVLDEENYNPLKQNGFIVLVEREIEKLSTQGRPLSQGGINRLIKLKEERQSKYEDFSDIKVNNIYLPNAVDEIVEAFNENPSN
;
A
#
# COMPACT_ATOMS: atom_id res chain seq x y z
N MET A 1 -5.30 -9.98 0.56
CA MET A 1 -3.89 -10.28 0.90
C MET A 1 -3.25 -9.01 1.41
N ASP A 2 -2.34 -9.11 2.38
CA ASP A 2 -1.68 -7.96 3.01
C ASP A 2 -0.17 -8.15 2.83
N ILE A 3 0.46 -7.29 2.04
CA ILE A 3 1.87 -7.42 1.66
C ILE A 3 2.77 -7.37 2.90
N ASP A 4 2.49 -6.47 3.86
CA ASP A 4 3.26 -6.34 5.10
C ASP A 4 3.26 -7.68 5.86
N LYS A 5 2.10 -8.33 5.98
CA LYS A 5 1.99 -9.66 6.62
C LYS A 5 2.70 -10.76 5.84
N GLU A 6 2.69 -10.70 4.51
CA GLU A 6 3.39 -11.69 3.70
C GLU A 6 4.91 -11.52 3.77
N ILE A 7 5.42 -10.29 3.93
CA ILE A 7 6.83 -10.00 4.24
C ILE A 7 7.21 -10.66 5.58
N GLU A 8 6.43 -10.41 6.64
CA GLU A 8 6.72 -10.97 7.97
C GLU A 8 6.73 -12.50 7.97
N LYS A 9 5.78 -13.13 7.25
CA LYS A 9 5.74 -14.58 7.07
C LYS A 9 6.94 -15.12 6.30
N ALA A 10 7.33 -14.46 5.22
CA ALA A 10 8.45 -14.89 4.38
C ALA A 10 9.79 -14.83 5.14
N LYS A 11 9.98 -13.79 5.96
CA LYS A 11 11.20 -13.57 6.73
C LYS A 11 11.19 -14.22 8.11
N LYS A 12 10.01 -14.63 8.61
CA LYS A 12 9.80 -15.09 9.99
C LYS A 12 10.29 -14.06 11.02
N MET A 13 10.12 -12.78 10.68
CA MET A 13 10.57 -11.61 11.45
C MET A 13 9.50 -10.53 11.35
N SER A 14 9.35 -9.72 12.39
CA SER A 14 8.50 -8.53 12.32
C SER A 14 9.14 -7.45 11.44
N ILE A 15 8.33 -6.53 10.90
CA ILE A 15 8.85 -5.41 10.08
C ILE A 15 9.97 -4.63 10.81
N PRO A 16 9.84 -4.25 12.09
CA PRO A 16 10.95 -3.59 12.80
C PRO A 16 12.25 -4.39 12.83
N GLN A 17 12.18 -5.71 13.00
CA GLN A 17 13.37 -6.59 13.00
C GLN A 17 14.01 -6.68 11.62
N ILE A 18 13.21 -6.67 10.55
CA ILE A 18 13.72 -6.64 9.17
C ILE A 18 14.43 -5.32 8.91
N PHE A 19 13.87 -4.19 9.35
CA PHE A 19 14.52 -2.88 9.22
C PHE A 19 15.82 -2.81 10.03
N GLU A 20 15.89 -3.43 11.21
CA GLU A 20 17.11 -3.47 12.03
C GLU A 20 18.22 -4.34 11.40
N SER A 21 17.85 -5.46 10.78
CA SER A 21 18.81 -6.42 10.23
C SER A 21 19.24 -6.12 8.79
N GLU A 22 18.33 -5.64 7.95
CA GLU A 22 18.53 -5.47 6.50
C GLU A 22 18.36 -4.02 6.02
N GLY A 23 18.00 -3.11 6.91
CA GLY A 23 17.74 -1.71 6.58
C GLY A 23 16.46 -1.51 5.74
N GLU A 24 16.20 -0.25 5.38
CA GLU A 24 15.07 0.06 4.51
C GLU A 24 15.25 -0.53 3.10
N GLU A 25 16.47 -0.50 2.56
CA GLU A 25 16.75 -1.03 1.22
C GLU A 25 16.43 -2.53 1.10
N GLY A 26 16.84 -3.33 2.10
CA GLY A 26 16.50 -4.76 2.14
C GLY A 26 15.00 -5.00 2.28
N PHE A 27 14.31 -4.24 3.14
CA PHE A 27 12.85 -4.30 3.24
C PHE A 27 12.18 -3.98 1.89
N ARG A 28 12.60 -2.91 1.22
CA ARG A 28 12.04 -2.49 -0.09
C ARG A 28 12.24 -3.53 -1.17
N LYS A 29 13.40 -4.20 -1.18
CA LYS A 29 13.66 -5.30 -2.11
C LYS A 29 12.65 -6.45 -1.91
N ILE A 30 12.39 -6.84 -0.67
CA ILE A 30 11.42 -7.91 -0.36
C ILE A 30 9.98 -7.45 -0.69
N GLU A 31 9.63 -6.20 -0.36
CA GLU A 31 8.33 -5.59 -0.69
C GLU A 31 8.07 -5.64 -2.20
N LYS A 32 9.06 -5.26 -3.01
CA LYS A 32 9.00 -5.32 -4.48
C LYS A 32 8.81 -6.75 -4.98
N GLU A 33 9.64 -7.69 -4.52
CA GLU A 33 9.57 -9.10 -4.92
C GLU A 33 8.18 -9.70 -4.64
N LEU A 34 7.61 -9.44 -3.46
CA LEU A 34 6.29 -9.91 -3.09
C LEU A 34 5.18 -9.18 -3.84
N THR A 35 5.30 -7.87 -4.05
CA THR A 35 4.34 -7.08 -4.86
C THR A 35 4.24 -7.67 -6.27
N HIS A 36 5.37 -7.90 -6.94
CA HIS A 36 5.41 -8.50 -8.27
C HIS A 36 4.89 -9.94 -8.30
N LYS A 37 5.13 -10.72 -7.23
CA LYS A 37 4.61 -12.09 -7.10
C LYS A 37 3.09 -12.11 -6.98
N PHE A 38 2.53 -11.24 -6.15
CA PHE A 38 1.10 -11.23 -5.88
C PHE A 38 0.29 -10.50 -6.95
N SER A 39 0.87 -9.53 -7.65
CA SER A 39 0.21 -8.85 -8.77
C SER A 39 -0.08 -9.77 -9.97
N ARG A 40 0.55 -10.95 -10.01
CA ARG A 40 0.26 -12.01 -11.00
C ARG A 40 -0.93 -12.89 -10.63
N LYS A 41 -1.50 -12.75 -9.43
CA LYS A 41 -2.68 -13.50 -9.01
C LYS A 41 -3.94 -12.78 -9.46
N THR A 42 -4.96 -13.55 -9.82
CA THR A 42 -6.29 -13.05 -10.20
C THR A 42 -7.29 -13.27 -9.06
N GLY A 43 -8.36 -12.48 -9.03
CA GLY A 43 -9.46 -12.64 -8.07
C GLY A 43 -9.07 -12.37 -6.61
N VAL A 44 -8.07 -11.51 -6.38
CA VAL A 44 -7.60 -11.16 -5.04
C VAL A 44 -7.59 -9.66 -4.82
N VAL A 45 -7.93 -9.24 -3.60
CA VAL A 45 -7.66 -7.87 -3.13
C VAL A 45 -6.27 -7.83 -2.52
N ILE A 46 -5.42 -6.89 -2.92
CA ILE A 46 -4.06 -6.71 -2.40
C ILE A 46 -4.03 -5.40 -1.61
N SER A 47 -3.71 -5.49 -0.31
CA SER A 47 -3.38 -4.35 0.53
C SER A 47 -1.86 -4.19 0.53
N THR A 48 -1.39 -3.08 -0.02
CA THR A 48 0.03 -2.75 -0.14
C THR A 48 0.50 -1.90 1.05
N GLY A 49 1.81 -1.94 1.31
CA GLY A 49 2.45 -1.00 2.22
C GLY A 49 2.41 0.42 1.65
N GLY A 50 2.39 1.44 2.53
CA GLY A 50 2.35 2.84 2.11
C GLY A 50 3.62 3.33 1.39
N GLY A 51 4.66 2.51 1.25
CA GLY A 51 5.85 2.87 0.49
C GLY A 51 5.94 2.19 -0.87
N VAL A 52 4.97 1.36 -1.25
CA VAL A 52 4.97 0.64 -2.54
C VAL A 52 5.13 1.59 -3.74
N VAL A 53 4.56 2.79 -3.65
CA VAL A 53 4.59 3.81 -4.70
C VAL A 53 5.96 4.46 -4.88
N LEU A 54 6.89 4.25 -3.94
CA LEU A 54 8.23 4.86 -4.03
C LEU A 54 9.08 4.22 -5.14
N ASP A 55 8.82 2.97 -5.48
CA ASP A 55 9.45 2.26 -6.60
C ASP A 55 8.47 2.21 -7.78
N GLU A 56 8.79 2.93 -8.86
CA GLU A 56 7.98 3.02 -10.07
C GLU A 56 7.85 1.67 -10.79
N GLU A 57 8.77 0.74 -10.58
CA GLU A 57 8.68 -0.60 -11.17
C GLU A 57 7.52 -1.42 -10.58
N ASN A 58 6.98 -1.04 -9.42
CA ASN A 58 5.78 -1.66 -8.86
C ASN A 58 4.51 -1.29 -9.63
N TYR A 59 4.50 -0.17 -10.37
CA TYR A 59 3.30 0.32 -11.04
C TYR A 59 2.78 -0.65 -12.10
N ASN A 60 3.61 -0.98 -13.09
CA ASN A 60 3.19 -1.84 -14.21
C ASN A 60 2.66 -3.21 -13.76
N PRO A 61 3.33 -3.95 -12.84
CA PRO A 61 2.80 -5.21 -12.33
C PRO A 61 1.45 -5.08 -11.63
N LEU A 62 1.25 -4.02 -10.84
CA LEU A 62 -0.02 -3.76 -10.14
C LEU A 62 -1.13 -3.34 -11.11
N LYS A 63 -0.79 -2.50 -12.09
CA LYS A 63 -1.73 -1.89 -13.01
C LYS A 63 -2.17 -2.83 -14.13
N GLN A 64 -1.29 -3.71 -14.59
CA GLN A 64 -1.55 -4.59 -15.74
C GLN A 64 -2.77 -5.51 -15.52
N ASN A 65 -2.98 -6.01 -14.31
CA ASN A 65 -4.05 -6.95 -13.98
C ASN A 65 -4.88 -6.50 -12.76
N GLY A 66 -4.84 -5.20 -12.45
CA GLY A 66 -5.41 -4.68 -11.22
C GLY A 66 -6.07 -3.32 -11.38
N PHE A 67 -7.01 -3.08 -10.47
CA PHE A 67 -7.64 -1.79 -10.26
C PHE A 67 -7.05 -1.19 -8.98
N ILE A 68 -6.36 -0.07 -9.10
CA ILE A 68 -5.59 0.51 -8.00
C ILE A 68 -6.44 1.58 -7.31
N VAL A 69 -6.75 1.36 -6.03
CA VAL A 69 -7.55 2.27 -5.22
C VAL A 69 -6.66 2.97 -4.20
N LEU A 70 -6.65 4.30 -4.23
CA LEU A 70 -6.09 5.10 -3.14
C LEU A 70 -7.16 5.31 -2.06
N VAL A 71 -6.94 4.74 -0.88
CA VAL A 71 -7.84 4.91 0.27
C VAL A 71 -7.34 6.04 1.16
N GLU A 72 -8.03 7.18 1.14
CA GLU A 72 -7.73 8.32 2.00
C GLU A 72 -8.36 8.16 3.37
N ARG A 73 -7.59 8.52 4.42
CA ARG A 73 -8.04 8.57 5.80
C ARG A 73 -7.47 9.81 6.47
N GLU A 74 -8.17 10.31 7.48
CA GLU A 74 -7.64 11.35 8.36
C GLU A 74 -6.31 10.88 8.99
N ILE A 75 -5.28 11.72 8.91
CA ILE A 75 -3.92 11.39 9.36
C ILE A 75 -3.92 10.99 10.84
N GLU A 76 -4.73 11.64 11.65
CA GLU A 76 -4.89 11.38 13.09
C GLU A 76 -5.39 9.97 13.41
N LYS A 77 -6.08 9.33 12.45
CA LYS A 77 -6.64 7.97 12.58
C LYS A 77 -5.66 6.89 12.08
N LEU A 78 -4.47 7.26 11.61
CA LEU A 78 -3.46 6.32 11.12
C LEU A 78 -2.65 5.75 12.30
N SER A 79 -2.54 4.42 12.36
CA SER A 79 -1.70 3.75 13.36
C SER A 79 -0.22 3.83 12.97
N THR A 80 0.62 4.15 13.96
CA THR A 80 2.09 4.16 13.85
C THR A 80 2.74 2.90 14.45
N GLN A 81 1.96 2.05 15.12
CA GLN A 81 2.47 0.86 15.80
C GLN A 81 3.04 -0.16 14.79
N GLY A 82 4.24 -0.67 15.08
CA GLY A 82 4.91 -1.65 14.22
C GLY A 82 5.39 -1.11 12.86
N ARG A 83 5.33 0.22 12.65
CA ARG A 83 5.69 0.87 11.39
C ARG A 83 6.94 1.75 11.56
N PRO A 84 8.15 1.26 11.20
CA PRO A 84 9.42 1.96 11.47
C PRO A 84 9.47 3.39 10.93
N LEU A 85 8.93 3.63 9.73
CA LEU A 85 9.01 4.94 9.07
C LEU A 85 8.07 6.01 9.65
N SER A 86 7.06 5.60 10.43
CA SER A 86 6.05 6.49 11.04
C SER A 86 6.21 6.66 12.56
N GLN A 87 7.31 6.18 13.15
CA GLN A 87 7.59 6.30 14.58
C GLN A 87 7.65 7.77 15.08
N GLY A 88 7.89 8.75 14.20
CA GLY A 88 7.90 10.18 14.52
C GLY A 88 6.53 10.84 14.72
N GLY A 89 5.45 10.06 14.87
CA GLY A 89 4.11 10.56 15.16
C GLY A 89 3.47 11.34 14.00
N ILE A 90 2.53 12.22 14.34
CA ILE A 90 1.69 12.94 13.36
C ILE A 90 2.49 13.78 12.37
N ASN A 91 3.52 14.50 12.83
CA ASN A 91 4.37 15.32 11.96
C ASN A 91 5.12 14.47 10.93
N ARG A 92 5.57 13.27 11.33
CA ARG A 92 6.20 12.34 10.39
C ARG A 92 5.19 11.81 9.37
N LEU A 93 3.97 11.51 9.78
CA LEU A 93 2.90 11.08 8.87
C LEU A 93 2.53 12.16 7.85
N ILE A 94 2.43 13.42 8.28
CA ILE A 94 2.19 14.57 7.37
C ILE A 94 3.28 14.63 6.31
N LYS A 95 4.55 14.61 6.74
CA LYS A 95 5.69 14.66 5.82
C LYS A 95 5.69 13.47 4.84
N LEU A 96 5.39 12.26 5.32
CA LEU A 96 5.29 11.07 4.46
C LEU A 96 4.13 11.18 3.46
N LYS A 97 3.00 11.77 3.84
CA LYS A 97 1.88 12.02 2.92
C LYS A 97 2.31 12.99 1.84
N GLU A 98 2.89 14.14 2.21
CA GLU A 98 3.38 15.15 1.28
C GLU A 98 4.41 14.59 0.28
N GLU A 99 5.37 13.79 0.76
CA GLU A 99 6.40 13.15 -0.08
C GLU A 99 5.82 12.15 -1.10
N ARG A 100 4.64 11.60 -0.82
CA ARG A 100 4.06 10.47 -1.59
C ARG A 100 2.78 10.82 -2.31
N GLN A 101 2.16 11.96 -2.04
CA GLN A 101 0.81 12.31 -2.50
C GLN A 101 0.69 12.23 -4.02
N SER A 102 1.61 12.88 -4.75
CA SER A 102 1.59 12.86 -6.22
C SER A 102 1.72 11.42 -6.75
N LYS A 103 2.63 10.63 -6.18
CA LYS A 103 2.82 9.23 -6.58
C LYS A 103 1.61 8.36 -6.29
N TYR A 104 0.92 8.59 -5.17
CA TYR A 104 -0.33 7.89 -4.89
C TYR A 104 -1.40 8.21 -5.93
N GLU A 105 -1.53 9.48 -6.30
CA GLU A 105 -2.49 9.93 -7.32
C GLU A 105 -2.13 9.35 -8.70
N ASP A 106 -0.86 9.41 -9.09
CA ASP A 106 -0.35 8.85 -10.35
C ASP A 106 -0.54 7.33 -10.44
N PHE A 107 -0.41 6.62 -9.31
CA PHE A 107 -0.59 5.16 -9.26
C PHE A 107 -2.06 4.73 -9.30
N SER A 108 -2.97 5.58 -8.84
CA SER A 108 -4.35 5.18 -8.56
C SER A 108 -5.29 5.41 -9.74
N ASP A 109 -6.24 4.49 -9.91
CA ASP A 109 -7.37 4.67 -10.82
C ASP A 109 -8.44 5.56 -10.20
N ILE A 110 -8.67 5.39 -8.90
CA ILE A 110 -9.62 6.16 -8.12
C ILE A 110 -9.07 6.49 -6.75
N LYS A 111 -9.69 7.49 -6.14
CA LYS A 111 -9.42 7.92 -4.77
C LYS A 111 -10.70 7.91 -3.97
N VAL A 112 -10.70 7.18 -2.85
CA VAL A 112 -11.89 6.94 -2.02
C VAL A 112 -11.62 7.41 -0.59
N ASN A 113 -12.56 8.17 -0.03
CA ASN A 113 -12.47 8.68 1.34
C ASN A 113 -13.08 7.68 2.34
N ASN A 114 -12.23 7.08 3.17
CA ASN A 114 -12.68 6.17 4.23
C ASN A 114 -13.03 6.92 5.52
N ILE A 115 -14.15 7.67 5.46
CA ILE A 115 -14.79 8.31 6.62
C ILE A 115 -15.81 7.34 7.25
N TYR A 116 -16.59 6.65 6.42
CA TYR A 116 -17.55 5.62 6.82
C TYR A 116 -17.35 4.36 5.97
N LEU A 117 -17.07 3.23 6.62
CA LEU A 117 -16.58 2.03 5.94
C LEU A 117 -17.55 1.48 4.89
N PRO A 118 -18.87 1.35 5.14
CA PRO A 118 -19.80 0.86 4.11
C PRO A 118 -19.77 1.69 2.83
N ASN A 119 -19.84 3.03 2.94
CA ASN A 119 -19.81 3.89 1.76
C ASN A 119 -18.51 3.75 0.97
N ALA A 120 -17.37 3.66 1.66
CA ALA A 120 -16.09 3.48 0.99
C ALA A 120 -16.00 2.13 0.26
N VAL A 121 -16.58 1.07 0.83
CA VAL A 121 -16.64 -0.25 0.17
C VAL A 121 -17.56 -0.20 -1.04
N ASP A 122 -18.75 0.39 -0.91
CA ASP A 122 -19.71 0.51 -2.00
C ASP A 122 -19.11 1.30 -3.17
N GLU A 123 -18.47 2.45 -2.91
CA GLU A 123 -17.79 3.28 -3.91
C GLU A 123 -16.68 2.50 -4.65
N ILE A 124 -15.88 1.71 -3.91
CA ILE A 124 -14.84 0.87 -4.51
C ILE A 124 -15.45 -0.21 -5.41
N VAL A 125 -16.53 -0.86 -4.97
CA VAL A 125 -17.19 -1.94 -5.72
C VAL A 125 -17.87 -1.40 -6.97
N GLU A 126 -18.56 -0.27 -6.87
CA GLU A 126 -19.18 0.41 -8.01
C GLU A 126 -18.11 0.79 -9.04
N ALA A 127 -17.06 1.49 -8.63
CA ALA A 127 -16.00 1.91 -9.54
C ALA A 127 -15.23 0.73 -10.16
N PHE A 128 -15.05 -0.38 -9.41
CA PHE A 128 -14.48 -1.60 -9.95
C PHE A 128 -15.38 -2.21 -11.03
N ASN A 129 -16.70 -2.27 -10.83
CA ASN A 129 -17.64 -2.83 -11.80
C ASN A 129 -17.83 -1.95 -13.04
N GLU A 130 -17.68 -0.62 -12.91
CA GLU A 130 -17.79 0.32 -14.03
C GLU A 130 -16.52 0.39 -14.89
N ASN A 131 -15.39 -0.13 -14.41
CA ASN A 131 -14.15 -0.11 -15.17
C ASN A 131 -14.22 -1.08 -16.36
N PRO A 132 -14.20 -0.59 -17.63
CA PRO A 132 -14.35 -1.42 -18.82
C PRO A 132 -13.18 -2.36 -19.09
N SER A 133 -12.12 -2.30 -18.27
CA SER A 133 -10.95 -3.18 -18.36
C SER A 133 -11.06 -4.46 -17.50
N ASN A 134 -12.15 -4.59 -16.72
CA ASN A 134 -12.45 -5.77 -15.89
C ASN A 134 -13.30 -6.82 -16.62
#